data_AF-A0A6B3FB78-F1
#
_entry.id   AF-A0A6B3FB78-F1
#
_cell.length_a   1.000
_cell.length_b   1.000
_cell.length_c   1.000
_cell.angle_alpha   90.00
_cell.angle_beta   90.00
_cell.angle_gamma   90.00
#
_symmetry.space_group_name_H-M   'P 1'
#
loop_
_entity.id
_entity.type
_entity.pdbx_description
1 polymer ?
#
loop_
_entity_poly.entity_id
_entity_poly.type
_entity_poly.pdbx_seq_one_letter_code
_entity_poly.pdbx_strand_id
1 'polypeptide(L)' 'QALDVLRALQREPGALDAFLGELGAARGADHRLDAAVKQLFQELADLEGIEARARRLVERMALVLQGSLLVRFAPP' A
#
# COMPACT_ATOMS: atom_id res chain seq x y z
N GLN A 1 -5.87 -15.62 -3.03
CA GLN A 1 -6.24 -14.20 -2.97
C GLN A 1 -5.06 -13.30 -2.66
N ALA A 2 -4.40 -13.35 -1.49
CA ALA A 2 -3.27 -12.44 -1.21
C ALA A 2 -2.08 -12.58 -2.19
N LEU A 3 -1.74 -13.81 -2.58
CA LEU A 3 -0.72 -14.06 -3.62
C LEU A 3 -1.13 -13.52 -4.99
N ASP A 4 -2.43 -13.45 -5.28
CA ASP A 4 -2.93 -12.94 -6.57
C ASP A 4 -2.75 -11.43 -6.67
N VAL A 5 -2.87 -10.71 -5.55
CA VAL A 5 -2.52 -9.28 -5.46
C VAL A 5 -1.04 -9.07 -5.73
N LEU A 6 -0.14 -9.86 -5.10
CA LEU A 6 1.29 -9.76 -5.37
C LEU A 6 1.63 -10.08 -6.83
N ARG A 7 0.98 -11.10 -7.41
CA ARG A 7 1.13 -11.44 -8.83
C ARG A 7 0.66 -10.30 -9.73
N ALA A 8 -0.44 -9.63 -9.39
CA ALA A 8 -0.93 -8.48 -10.15
C ALA A 8 0.09 -7.33 -10.14
N LEU A 9 0.65 -6.98 -8.97
CA LEU A 9 1.69 -5.95 -8.86
C LEU A 9 2.95 -6.27 -9.66
N GLN A 10 3.32 -7.55 -9.78
CA GLN A 10 4.48 -7.97 -10.58
C GLN A 10 4.20 -7.97 -12.08
N ARG A 11 3.00 -8.39 -12.50
CA ARG A 11 2.64 -8.56 -13.92
C ARG A 11 2.17 -7.28 -14.58
N GLU A 12 1.61 -6.36 -13.80
CA GLU A 12 1.00 -5.12 -14.26
C GLU A 12 1.64 -3.93 -13.54
N PRO A 13 2.77 -3.38 -14.05
CA PRO A 13 3.44 -2.25 -13.42
C PRO A 13 2.52 -1.05 -13.16
N GLY A 14 1.56 -0.81 -14.07
CA GLY A 14 0.57 0.26 -13.93
C GLY A 14 -0.36 0.12 -12.71
N ALA A 15 -0.55 -1.10 -12.19
CA ALA A 15 -1.32 -1.32 -10.97
C ALA A 15 -0.57 -0.77 -9.74
N LEU A 16 0.76 -0.97 -9.68
CA LEU A 16 1.59 -0.37 -8.64
C LEU A 16 1.61 1.15 -8.78
N ASP A 17 1.83 1.68 -9.99
CA ASP A 17 1.84 3.12 -10.22
C ASP A 17 0.53 3.81 -9.83
N ALA A 18 -0.62 3.21 -10.17
CA ALA A 18 -1.92 3.72 -9.78
C ALA A 18 -2.11 3.71 -8.26
N PHE A 19 -1.72 2.62 -7.59
CA PHE A 19 -1.75 2.51 -6.13
C PHE A 19 -0.87 3.59 -5.47
N LEU A 20 0.35 3.80 -5.99
CA LEU A 20 1.26 4.84 -5.51
C LEU A 20 0.70 6.24 -5.73
N GLY A 21 0.04 6.48 -6.86
CA GLY A 21 -0.64 7.74 -7.15
C GLY A 21 -1.71 8.08 -6.11
N GLU A 22 -2.55 7.10 -5.76
CA GLU A 22 -3.59 7.27 -4.74
C GLU A 22 -3.02 7.53 -3.34
N LEU A 23 -1.91 6.90 -2.97
CA LEU A 23 -1.22 7.18 -1.70
C LEU A 23 -0.54 8.56 -1.72
N GLY A 24 0.08 8.93 -2.83
CA GLY A 24 0.77 10.20 -3.02
C GLY A 24 -0.17 11.40 -2.89
N ALA A 25 -1.44 11.26 -3.28
CA ALA A 25 -2.46 12.29 -3.11
C ALA A 25 -2.78 12.64 -1.65
N ALA A 26 -2.44 11.76 -0.70
CA ALA A 26 -2.62 11.99 0.75
C ALA A 26 -1.32 12.40 1.47
N ARG A 27 -0.21 12.54 0.75
CA ARG A 27 1.11 12.79 1.35
C ARG A 27 1.09 14.05 2.22
N GLY A 28 1.61 13.93 3.44
CA GLY A 28 1.71 15.04 4.39
C GLY A 28 0.40 15.40 5.08
N ALA A 29 -0.72 14.74 4.76
CA ALA A 29 -2.00 14.97 5.43
C ALA A 29 -2.04 14.38 6.84
N ASP A 30 -1.34 13.26 7.09
CA ASP A 30 -1.20 12.65 8.41
C ASP A 30 0.17 11.95 8.54
N HIS A 31 0.96 12.32 9.54
CA HIS A 31 2.31 11.78 9.76
C HIS A 31 2.32 10.27 10.06
N ARG A 32 1.25 9.72 10.62
CA ARG A 32 1.10 8.28 10.90
C ARG A 32 0.83 7.52 9.61
N LEU A 33 0.01 8.09 8.71
CA LEU A 33 -0.20 7.55 7.38
C LEU A 33 1.10 7.56 6.58
N ASP A 34 1.83 8.68 6.56
CA ASP A 34 3.12 8.78 5.87
C ASP A 34 4.13 7.74 6.38
N ALA A 35 4.18 7.52 7.70
CA ALA A 35 5.02 6.50 8.31
C ALA A 35 4.60 5.08 7.88
N ALA A 36 3.29 4.79 7.86
CA ALA A 36 2.76 3.49 7.43
C ALA A 36 3.05 3.22 5.94
N VAL A 37 2.91 4.22 5.07
CA VAL A 37 3.25 4.12 3.65
C VAL A 37 4.75 3.86 3.46
N LYS A 38 5.61 4.56 4.22
CA LYS A 38 7.05 4.32 4.20
C LYS A 38 7.39 2.88 4.62
N GLN A 39 6.77 2.37 5.68
CA GLN A 39 6.97 1.01 6.15
C GLN A 39 6.50 -0.01 5.11
N LEU A 40 5.36 0.23 4.45
CA LEU A 40 4.88 -0.62 3.37
C LEU A 40 5.90 -0.73 2.23
N PHE A 41 6.54 0.37 1.83
CA PHE A 41 7.58 0.32 0.78
C PHE A 41 8.82 -0.47 1.21
N GLN A 42 9.21 -0.40 2.48
CA GLN A 42 10.30 -1.22 2.99
C GLN A 42 9.96 -2.71 2.92
N GLU A 43 8.72 -3.08 3.21
CA GLU A 43 8.25 -4.47 3.13
C GLU A 43 8.09 -4.97 1.70
N LEU A 44 7.68 -4.11 0.76
CA LEU A 44 7.61 -4.44 -0.66
C LEU A 44 9.01 -4.59 -1.30
N ALA A 45 10.02 -3.87 -0.79
CA ALA A 45 11.39 -3.99 -1.24
C ALA A 45 12.07 -5.28 -0.75
N ASP A 46 11.58 -5.86 0.35
CA ASP A 46 12.08 -7.12 0.91
C ASP A 46 11.35 -8.32 0.28
N LEU A 47 11.92 -8.82 -0.81
CA LEU A 47 11.36 -9.95 -1.56
C LEU A 47 11.58 -11.32 -0.89
N GLU A 48 12.46 -11.39 0.12
CA GLU A 48 12.77 -12.66 0.79
C GLU A 48 11.53 -13.16 1.55
N GLY A 49 11.06 -14.36 1.22
CA GLY A 49 9.86 -14.93 1.84
C GLY A 49 8.59 -14.07 1.67
N ILE A 50 8.52 -13.21 0.65
CA ILE A 50 7.38 -12.30 0.43
C ILE A 50 6.05 -13.06 0.28
N GLU A 51 6.07 -14.24 -0.34
CA GLU A 51 4.88 -15.10 -0.47
C GLU A 51 4.36 -15.57 0.89
N ALA A 52 5.25 -15.94 1.82
CA ALA A 52 4.89 -16.36 3.17
C ALA A 52 4.28 -15.21 3.99
N ARG A 53 4.59 -13.97 3.64
CA ARG A 53 4.07 -12.74 4.27
C ARG A 53 2.95 -12.08 3.47
N ALA A 54 2.54 -12.65 2.34
CA ALA A 54 1.63 -12.03 1.37
C ALA A 54 0.33 -11.53 2.01
N ARG A 55 -0.28 -12.32 2.90
CA ARG A 55 -1.52 -11.92 3.58
C ARG A 55 -1.34 -10.63 4.38
N ARG A 56 -0.29 -10.54 5.21
CA ARG A 56 -0.01 -9.34 6.02
C ARG A 56 0.33 -8.12 5.14
N LEU A 57 1.05 -8.35 4.06
CA LEU A 57 1.43 -7.29 3.13
C LEU A 57 0.21 -6.70 2.43
N VAL A 58 -0.68 -7.55 1.91
CA VAL A 58 -1.92 -7.14 1.26
C VAL A 58 -2.88 -6.44 2.25
N GLU A 59 -2.97 -6.93 3.48
CA GLU A 59 -3.74 -6.25 4.54
C GLU A 59 -3.21 -4.84 4.79
N ARG A 60 -1.89 -4.65 4.85
CA ARG A 60 -1.27 -3.32 4.99
C ARG A 60 -1.53 -2.43 3.79
N MET A 61 -1.43 -2.96 2.57
CA MET A 61 -1.80 -2.20 1.36
C MET A 61 -3.23 -1.67 1.44
N ALA A 62 -4.18 -2.51 1.87
CA ALA A 62 -5.57 -2.12 2.04
C ALA A 62 -5.73 -1.03 3.12
N LEU A 63 -5.06 -1.18 4.27
CA LEU A 63 -5.14 -0.21 5.36
C LEU A 63 -4.57 1.16 4.97
N VAL A 64 -3.43 1.22 4.27
CA VAL A 64 -2.88 2.52 3.85
C VAL A 64 -3.73 3.17 2.76
N LEU A 65 -4.34 2.39 1.87
CA LEU A 65 -5.27 2.92 0.87
C LEU A 65 -6.51 3.50 1.54
N GLN A 66 -7.12 2.76 2.47
CA GLN A 66 -8.25 3.25 3.25
C GLN A 66 -7.88 4.49 4.06
N GLY A 67 -6.70 4.51 4.68
CA GLY A 67 -6.16 5.67 5.38
C GLY A 67 -6.04 6.90 4.46
N SER A 68 -5.49 6.74 3.25
CA SER A 68 -5.42 7.80 2.23
C SER A 68 -6.80 8.38 1.92
N LEU A 69 -7.80 7.51 1.71
CA LEU A 69 -9.15 7.96 1.43
C LEU A 69 -9.80 8.69 2.62
N LEU A 70 -9.58 8.20 3.84
CA LEU A 70 -10.12 8.84 5.05
C LEU A 70 -9.53 10.22 5.26
N VAL A 71 -8.20 10.38 5.19
CA VAL A 71 -7.58 11.71 5.41
C VAL A 71 -7.95 12.72 4.33
N ARG A 72 -8.29 12.26 3.12
CA ARG A 72 -8.67 13.12 1.99
C ARG A 72 -10.15 13.47 1.98
N PHE A 73 -11.03 12.57 2.44
CA PHE A 73 -12.46 12.67 2.14
C PHE A 73 -13.38 12.43 3.34
N ALA A 74 -12.88 12.00 4.51
CA ALA A 74 -13.73 11.84 5.68
C ALA A 74 -14.25 13.21 6.14
N PRO A 75 -15.51 13.29 6.58
CA PRO A 75 -16.01 14.47 7.30
C PRO A 75 -15.17 14.73 8.56
N PRO A 76 -15.00 16.00 8.95
CA PRO A 76 -14.29 16.37 10.18
C PRO A 76 -14.99 15.90 11.46
#